data_AF-A0A847XQZ5-F1
#
_entry.id   AF-A0A847XQZ5-F1
#
_cell.length_a   1.000
_cell.length_b   1.000
_cell.length_c   1.000
_cell.angle_alpha   90.00
_cell.angle_beta   90.00
_cell.angle_gamma   90.00
#
_symmetry.space_group_name_H-M   'P 1'
#
loop_
_entity.id
_entity.type
_entity.pdbx_description
1 polymer ?
#
loop_
_entity_poly.entity_id
_entity_poly.type
_entity_poly.pdbx_seq_one_letter_code
_entity_poly.pdbx_strand_id
1 'polypeptide(L)'
;MSVRSIKLRIRSLKNRVVRQAYRSLLLVIACWLIRGGFVNAQTGPGGIGNSSSNILWLKADAITGLNNGQSVQIWPDESGNGNDVSQSTSSRRPIYYTNVLNGFPVVNFSSYDRHYLNGSLGGDLSAPFTILAVTRFNTNYYYSYSYAINIGNGNVRSNVSISREDDYSSYYCWTGGSGYSYEFYDGPENSLPTGSTNIINAVHTSTGSHQLFLNGITQAISPPSIGSLNCSATINVGRKWDGSSGSNYMEGNISEIIIYNRQLNIAERFIVENYLASKYGLSISASGHDFYKYDATHYYDVAGIGMEDASNSNVEAMSSKILQIGSASSLDNGDYLLFGHQNGSISAWTNLNTPST
;
A
#
# COMPACT_ATOMS: atom_id res chain seq x y z
N MET A 1 69.46 5.45 -36.11
CA MET A 1 68.09 6.03 -36.08
C MET A 1 68.22 7.54 -35.85
N SER A 2 67.87 8.40 -36.81
CA SER A 2 68.19 9.84 -36.72
C SER A 2 67.29 10.56 -35.71
N VAL A 3 67.80 11.65 -35.10
CA VAL A 3 67.03 12.50 -34.17
C VAL A 3 65.68 12.95 -34.76
N ARG A 4 65.62 13.12 -36.09
CA ARG A 4 64.39 13.45 -36.83
C ARG A 4 63.35 12.32 -36.78
N SER A 5 63.78 11.07 -36.89
CA SER A 5 62.90 9.89 -36.81
C SER A 5 62.32 9.69 -35.40
N ILE A 6 63.08 10.01 -34.35
CA ILE A 6 62.62 9.94 -32.96
C ILE A 6 61.56 11.02 -32.67
N LYS A 7 61.79 12.26 -33.12
CA LYS A 7 60.82 13.37 -32.96
C LYS A 7 59.47 13.08 -33.65
N LEU A 8 59.49 12.47 -34.83
CA LEU A 8 58.27 12.08 -35.55
C LEU A 8 57.49 10.97 -34.81
N ARG A 9 58.19 10.00 -34.24
CA ARG A 9 57.58 8.89 -33.48
C ARG A 9 56.94 9.38 -32.18
N ILE A 10 57.57 10.33 -31.49
CA ILE A 10 57.01 10.97 -30.29
C ILE A 10 55.75 11.78 -30.61
N ARG A 11 55.74 12.53 -31.73
CA ARG A 11 54.54 13.27 -32.17
C ARG A 11 53.38 12.34 -32.52
N SER A 12 53.65 11.22 -33.20
CA SER A 12 52.66 10.19 -33.52
C SER A 12 52.06 9.56 -32.26
N LEU A 13 52.90 9.23 -31.27
CA LEU A 13 52.45 8.68 -29.99
C LEU A 13 51.59 9.66 -29.20
N LYS A 14 51.98 10.94 -29.11
CA LYS A 14 51.16 11.98 -28.46
C LYS A 14 49.78 12.11 -29.13
N ASN A 15 49.73 12.14 -30.47
CA ASN A 15 48.46 12.23 -31.19
C ASN A 15 47.56 11.01 -30.99
N ARG A 16 48.12 9.81 -30.83
CA ARG A 16 47.36 8.59 -30.52
C ARG A 16 46.80 8.61 -29.09
N VAL A 17 47.60 8.99 -28.10
CA VAL A 17 47.17 9.10 -26.69
C VAL A 17 46.09 10.16 -26.55
N VAL A 18 46.24 11.31 -27.22
CA VAL A 18 45.23 12.38 -27.21
C VAL A 18 43.92 11.93 -27.86
N ARG A 19 43.96 11.25 -29.01
CA ARG A 19 42.73 10.70 -29.64
C ARG A 19 42.07 9.61 -28.79
N GLN A 20 42.84 8.79 -28.09
CA GLN A 20 42.31 7.77 -27.17
C GLN A 20 41.68 8.42 -25.94
N ALA A 21 42.28 9.47 -25.39
CA ALA A 21 41.71 10.26 -24.31
C ALA A 21 40.39 10.96 -24.73
N TYR A 22 40.31 11.52 -25.94
CA TYR A 22 39.05 12.09 -26.45
C TYR A 22 37.96 11.04 -26.70
N ARG A 23 38.32 9.83 -27.15
CA ARG A 23 37.36 8.72 -27.31
C ARG A 23 36.85 8.21 -25.95
N SER A 24 37.71 8.13 -24.94
CA SER A 24 37.30 7.78 -23.58
C SER A 24 36.47 8.89 -22.92
N LEU A 25 36.80 10.16 -23.16
CA LEU A 25 36.03 11.30 -22.64
C LEU A 25 34.64 11.39 -23.30
N LEU A 26 34.53 11.13 -24.61
CA LEU A 26 33.25 11.04 -25.32
C LEU A 26 32.39 9.84 -24.85
N LEU A 27 33.01 8.71 -24.50
CA LEU A 27 32.29 7.56 -23.93
C LEU A 27 31.77 7.85 -22.51
N VAL A 28 32.57 8.55 -21.70
CA VAL A 28 32.18 8.96 -20.33
C VAL A 28 31.10 10.04 -20.36
N ILE A 29 31.14 10.97 -21.32
CA ILE A 29 30.08 11.97 -21.53
C ILE A 29 28.82 11.33 -22.13
N ALA A 30 28.94 10.31 -22.99
CA ALA A 30 27.79 9.54 -23.48
C ALA A 30 27.12 8.72 -22.37
N CYS A 31 27.90 8.15 -21.44
CA CYS A 31 27.36 7.51 -20.22
C CYS A 31 26.73 8.51 -19.23
N TRP A 32 27.06 9.80 -19.32
CA TRP A 32 26.42 10.87 -18.54
C TRP A 32 25.20 11.52 -19.24
N LEU A 33 24.98 11.23 -20.52
CA LEU A 33 23.86 11.74 -21.32
C LEU A 33 22.72 10.74 -21.51
N ILE A 34 22.86 9.50 -21.03
CA ILE A 34 21.69 8.68 -20.66
C ILE A 34 21.24 9.15 -19.27
N ARG A 35 20.74 10.39 -19.19
CA ARG A 35 19.67 10.71 -18.25
C ARG A 35 18.40 10.08 -18.83
N GLY A 36 18.35 8.75 -18.85
CA GLY A 36 17.08 8.11 -18.57
C GLY A 36 16.72 8.67 -17.20
N GLY A 37 15.65 9.46 -17.11
CA GLY A 37 15.14 9.89 -15.82
C GLY A 37 15.11 8.66 -14.92
N PHE A 38 15.53 8.79 -13.67
CA PHE A 38 15.22 7.75 -12.69
C PHE A 38 13.69 7.64 -12.72
N VAL A 39 13.20 6.63 -13.43
CA VAL A 39 11.82 6.22 -13.35
C VAL A 39 11.69 5.79 -11.90
N ASN A 40 10.95 6.56 -11.11
CA ASN A 40 10.73 6.21 -9.71
C ASN A 40 9.94 4.91 -9.73
N ALA A 41 10.64 3.78 -9.61
CA ALA A 41 10.05 2.46 -9.72
C ALA A 41 8.80 2.40 -8.81
N GLN A 42 7.68 1.94 -9.37
CA GLN A 42 6.48 1.78 -8.57
C GLN A 42 6.63 0.53 -7.71
N THR A 43 7.19 0.72 -6.52
CA THR A 43 7.52 -0.34 -5.55
C THR A 43 6.49 -0.51 -4.44
N GLY A 44 5.39 0.24 -4.48
CA GLY A 44 4.30 0.11 -3.51
C GLY A 44 3.44 -1.14 -3.74
N PRO A 45 2.39 -1.32 -2.93
CA PRO A 45 1.43 -2.43 -3.08
C PRO A 45 0.90 -2.55 -4.51
N GLY A 46 0.81 -3.77 -5.06
CA GLY A 46 0.39 -3.96 -6.45
C GLY A 46 1.37 -3.41 -7.50
N GLY A 47 2.58 -3.00 -7.09
CA GLY A 47 3.45 -2.19 -7.93
C GLY A 47 2.85 -0.83 -8.24
N ILE A 48 2.06 -0.26 -7.33
CA ILE A 48 1.42 1.06 -7.44
C ILE A 48 2.08 2.04 -6.48
N GLY A 49 2.58 3.16 -7.02
CA GLY A 49 3.22 4.22 -6.25
C GLY A 49 4.57 3.81 -5.66
N ASN A 50 5.12 4.66 -4.80
CA ASN A 50 6.43 4.52 -4.16
C ASN A 50 6.44 5.30 -2.84
N SER A 51 7.57 5.42 -2.15
CA SER A 51 7.65 6.12 -0.85
C SER A 51 7.13 7.56 -0.85
N SER A 52 7.07 8.24 -2.00
CA SER A 52 6.52 9.60 -2.10
C SER A 52 4.99 9.64 -2.13
N SER A 53 4.33 8.53 -2.48
CA SER A 53 2.87 8.45 -2.62
C SER A 53 2.20 7.40 -1.75
N ASN A 54 2.81 6.23 -1.57
CA ASN A 54 2.50 5.29 -0.51
C ASN A 54 3.25 5.73 0.75
N ILE A 55 2.52 6.23 1.74
CA ILE A 55 3.09 6.86 2.94
C ILE A 55 3.00 5.99 4.20
N LEU A 56 2.25 4.88 4.12
CA LEU A 56 2.19 3.86 5.15
C LEU A 56 1.88 2.52 4.50
N TRP A 57 2.62 1.49 4.87
CA TRP A 57 2.36 0.12 4.43
C TRP A 57 2.70 -0.86 5.55
N LEU A 58 1.70 -1.24 6.33
CA LEU A 58 1.82 -2.19 7.42
C LEU A 58 1.30 -3.54 6.93
N LYS A 59 2.18 -4.53 6.78
CA LYS A 59 1.79 -5.90 6.40
C LYS A 59 2.26 -6.89 7.46
N ALA A 60 1.39 -7.80 7.91
CA ALA A 60 1.70 -8.65 9.07
C ALA A 60 2.89 -9.58 8.78
N ASP A 61 3.09 -9.96 7.52
CA ASP A 61 4.21 -10.77 7.04
C ASP A 61 5.55 -10.04 6.96
N ALA A 62 5.58 -8.72 7.20
CA ALA A 62 6.83 -7.98 7.43
C ALA A 62 7.31 -8.05 8.89
N ILE A 63 6.48 -8.55 9.81
CA ILE A 63 6.87 -8.70 11.22
C ILE A 63 7.81 -9.91 11.33
N THR A 64 9.07 -9.65 11.67
CA THR A 64 10.10 -10.68 11.85
C THR A 64 10.37 -10.95 13.33
N GLY A 65 10.91 -12.13 13.64
CA GLY A 65 11.36 -12.46 14.99
C GLY A 65 10.26 -12.80 16.01
N LEU A 66 8.99 -12.87 15.59
CA LEU A 66 7.88 -13.34 16.42
C LEU A 66 7.39 -14.72 15.99
N ASN A 67 7.10 -15.56 16.98
CA ASN A 67 6.41 -16.84 16.85
C ASN A 67 4.90 -16.65 17.06
N ASN A 68 4.13 -17.67 16.67
CA ASN A 68 2.69 -17.70 16.88
C ASN A 68 2.30 -17.48 18.36
N GLY A 69 1.38 -16.55 18.61
CA GLY A 69 0.88 -16.20 19.94
C GLY A 69 1.73 -15.17 20.70
N GLN A 70 2.80 -14.63 20.11
CA GLN A 70 3.61 -13.61 20.77
C GLN A 70 3.04 -12.19 20.58
N SER A 71 3.28 -11.32 21.55
CA SER A 71 2.84 -9.93 21.50
C SER A 71 3.64 -9.11 20.49
N VAL A 72 2.96 -8.32 19.67
CA VAL A 72 3.55 -7.37 18.72
C VAL A 72 3.85 -6.06 19.44
N GLN A 73 5.13 -5.76 19.65
CA GLN A 73 5.56 -4.46 20.17
C GLN A 73 5.68 -3.40 19.08
N ILE A 74 6.14 -3.80 17.89
CA ILE A 74 6.37 -2.93 16.73
C ILE A 74 5.83 -3.63 15.50
N TRP A 75 5.08 -2.91 14.68
CA TRP A 75 4.72 -3.30 13.32
C TRP A 75 5.44 -2.36 12.34
N PRO A 76 6.42 -2.88 11.58
CA PRO A 76 7.25 -2.05 10.70
C PRO A 76 6.45 -1.54 9.48
N ASP A 77 6.84 -0.35 9.02
CA ASP A 77 6.35 0.31 7.81
C ASP A 77 7.21 -0.04 6.59
N GLU A 78 6.61 -0.70 5.61
CA GLU A 78 7.23 -1.12 4.36
C GLU A 78 7.17 -0.04 3.25
N SER A 79 6.54 1.11 3.51
CA SER A 79 6.41 2.18 2.52
C SER A 79 7.72 2.90 2.20
N GLY A 80 8.72 2.74 3.07
CA GLY A 80 10.00 3.43 3.00
C GLY A 80 10.03 4.79 3.73
N ASN A 81 8.98 5.13 4.48
CA ASN A 81 8.89 6.37 5.25
C ASN A 81 9.26 6.21 6.73
N GLY A 82 9.34 4.98 7.24
CA GLY A 82 9.70 4.70 8.64
C GLY A 82 8.58 5.09 9.61
N ASN A 83 7.33 5.06 9.16
CA ASN A 83 6.14 5.38 9.94
C ASN A 83 5.66 4.17 10.77
N ASP A 84 6.61 3.45 11.38
CA ASP A 84 6.36 2.26 12.20
C ASP A 84 5.34 2.56 13.30
N VAL A 85 4.48 1.58 13.63
CA VAL A 85 3.56 1.68 14.77
C VAL A 85 4.00 0.78 15.90
N SER A 86 3.84 1.22 17.14
CA SER A 86 4.36 0.52 18.32
C SER A 86 3.50 0.66 19.57
N GLN A 87 3.77 -0.19 20.55
CA GLN A 87 3.11 -0.20 21.85
C GLN A 87 4.09 -0.55 22.97
N SER A 88 4.37 0.41 23.84
CA SER A 88 5.29 0.23 24.96
C SER A 88 4.69 -0.64 26.07
N THR A 89 3.38 -0.52 26.33
CA THR A 89 2.71 -1.24 27.43
C THR A 89 2.40 -2.68 27.03
N SER A 90 3.05 -3.66 27.68
CA SER A 90 2.95 -5.08 27.32
C SER A 90 1.53 -5.63 27.29
N SER A 91 0.68 -5.28 28.26
CA SER A 91 -0.72 -5.70 28.33
C SER A 91 -1.64 -5.04 27.30
N ARG A 92 -1.14 -4.10 26.50
CA ARG A 92 -1.88 -3.43 25.43
C ARG A 92 -1.40 -3.83 24.03
N ARG A 93 -0.44 -4.74 23.93
CA ARG A 93 0.14 -5.17 22.66
C ARG A 93 -0.77 -6.19 21.98
N PRO A 94 -1.10 -6.03 20.69
CA PRO A 94 -1.83 -7.06 19.95
C PRO A 94 -1.00 -8.34 19.81
N ILE A 95 -1.64 -9.43 19.39
CA ILE A 95 -1.02 -10.75 19.30
C ILE A 95 -0.77 -11.13 17.84
N TYR A 96 0.43 -11.64 17.56
CA TYR A 96 0.81 -12.14 16.26
C TYR A 96 0.36 -13.60 16.09
N TYR A 97 -0.42 -13.89 15.06
CA TYR A 97 -0.78 -15.26 14.71
C TYR A 97 -0.30 -15.60 13.31
N THR A 98 0.35 -16.75 13.16
CA THR A 98 0.85 -17.22 11.86
C THR A 98 -0.18 -18.09 11.15
N ASN A 99 -0.09 -18.16 9.82
CA ASN A 99 -0.88 -19.08 9.00
C ASN A 99 -2.40 -18.97 9.22
N VAL A 100 -2.92 -17.74 9.29
CA VAL A 100 -4.34 -17.47 9.55
C VAL A 100 -5.13 -17.18 8.28
N LEU A 101 -4.55 -16.41 7.35
CA LEU A 101 -5.24 -15.96 6.14
C LEU A 101 -4.41 -16.32 4.90
N ASN A 102 -4.84 -17.36 4.18
CA ASN A 102 -4.14 -17.90 2.99
C ASN A 102 -2.64 -18.17 3.22
N GLY A 103 -2.27 -18.77 4.36
CA GLY A 103 -0.87 -19.00 4.69
C GLY A 103 -0.16 -17.82 5.37
N PHE A 104 -0.72 -16.61 5.26
CA PHE A 104 -0.12 -15.40 5.82
C PHE A 104 -0.51 -15.17 7.28
N PRO A 105 0.38 -14.53 8.05
CA PRO A 105 0.08 -14.11 9.41
C PRO A 105 -0.91 -12.95 9.46
N VAL A 106 -1.45 -12.71 10.65
CA VAL A 106 -2.29 -11.56 11.00
C VAL A 106 -1.87 -10.99 12.35
N VAL A 107 -2.22 -9.73 12.60
CA VAL A 107 -2.14 -9.11 13.91
C VAL A 107 -3.55 -9.06 14.51
N ASN A 108 -3.74 -9.74 15.63
CA ASN A 108 -5.02 -9.85 16.33
C ASN A 108 -5.13 -8.82 17.46
N PHE A 109 -6.26 -8.12 17.46
CA PHE A 109 -6.63 -7.10 18.43
C PHE A 109 -7.81 -7.59 19.27
N SER A 110 -7.67 -7.43 20.59
CA SER A 110 -8.69 -7.72 21.59
C SER A 110 -9.24 -6.40 22.12
N SER A 111 -10.55 -6.21 21.98
CA SER A 111 -11.28 -5.10 22.56
C SER A 111 -11.30 -5.16 24.08
N TYR A 112 -11.27 -6.38 24.64
CA TYR A 112 -11.24 -6.63 26.07
C TYR A 112 -9.92 -6.19 26.71
N ASP A 113 -8.80 -6.61 26.13
CA ASP A 113 -7.45 -6.24 26.59
C ASP A 113 -7.05 -4.84 26.11
N ARG A 114 -7.89 -4.23 25.26
CA ARG A 114 -7.69 -2.90 24.68
C ARG A 114 -6.39 -2.83 23.91
N HIS A 115 -6.18 -3.80 23.01
CA HIS A 115 -4.97 -3.84 22.18
C HIS A 115 -4.96 -2.68 21.18
N TYR A 116 -3.80 -2.05 21.01
CA TYR A 116 -3.57 -1.01 19.99
C TYR A 116 -2.09 -0.80 19.71
N LEU A 117 -1.79 -0.18 18.58
CA LEU A 117 -0.46 0.34 18.22
C LEU A 117 -0.55 1.82 17.82
N ASN A 118 0.50 2.58 18.09
CA ASN A 118 0.59 4.01 17.75
C ASN A 118 1.80 4.35 16.90
N GLY A 119 1.63 5.32 16.00
CA GLY A 119 2.71 5.90 15.22
C GLY A 119 2.35 7.30 14.74
N SER A 120 3.11 7.81 13.78
CA SER A 120 2.88 9.10 13.13
C SER A 120 3.29 9.00 11.67
N LEU A 121 2.54 9.64 10.78
CA LEU A 121 2.87 9.76 9.35
C LEU A 121 4.00 10.77 9.07
N GLY A 122 4.49 11.48 10.09
CA GLY A 122 5.51 12.53 9.96
C GLY A 122 4.99 13.86 9.40
N GLY A 123 3.81 13.87 8.78
CA GLY A 123 3.08 15.04 8.31
C GLY A 123 1.57 14.82 8.30
N ASP A 124 0.82 15.92 8.22
CA ASP A 124 -0.65 15.86 8.18
C ASP A 124 -1.15 15.13 6.92
N LEU A 125 -2.29 14.45 7.06
CA LEU A 125 -2.95 13.74 5.98
C LEU A 125 -4.13 14.60 5.45
N SER A 126 -3.96 15.16 4.27
CA SER A 126 -4.95 16.02 3.62
C SER A 126 -5.53 15.36 2.38
N ALA A 127 -6.84 15.49 2.18
CA ALA A 127 -7.49 14.96 0.98
C ALA A 127 -7.01 15.69 -0.29
N PRO A 128 -6.81 14.99 -1.41
CA PRO A 128 -7.21 13.60 -1.65
C PRO A 128 -6.23 12.54 -1.10
N PHE A 129 -6.75 11.42 -0.61
CA PHE A 129 -5.95 10.26 -0.16
C PHE A 129 -6.74 8.96 -0.29
N THR A 130 -6.07 7.82 -0.20
CA THR A 130 -6.69 6.48 -0.26
C THR A 130 -6.20 5.63 0.91
N ILE A 131 -7.11 4.94 1.60
CA ILE A 131 -6.79 3.99 2.67
C ILE A 131 -7.36 2.63 2.26
N LEU A 132 -6.51 1.60 2.24
CA LEU A 132 -6.94 0.22 2.07
C LEU A 132 -6.56 -0.59 3.30
N ALA A 133 -7.40 -1.55 3.69
CA ALA A 133 -7.06 -2.50 4.72
C ALA A 133 -7.69 -3.88 4.45
N VAL A 134 -6.98 -4.93 4.86
CA VAL A 134 -7.50 -6.30 4.89
C VAL A 134 -7.79 -6.67 6.34
N THR A 135 -9.06 -6.64 6.70
CA THR A 135 -9.49 -6.77 8.10
C THR A 135 -10.61 -7.78 8.25
N ARG A 136 -10.60 -8.48 9.39
CA ARG A 136 -11.72 -9.27 9.90
C ARG A 136 -12.17 -8.62 11.19
N PHE A 137 -13.36 -8.04 11.20
CA PHE A 137 -13.98 -7.58 12.43
C PHE A 137 -14.76 -8.73 13.09
N ASN A 138 -14.66 -8.86 14.40
CA ASN A 138 -15.54 -9.68 15.20
C ASN A 138 -16.43 -8.76 16.07
N THR A 139 -17.40 -9.35 16.77
CA THR A 139 -18.28 -8.60 17.68
C THR A 139 -17.48 -8.07 18.85
N ASN A 140 -17.56 -6.76 19.06
CA ASN A 140 -16.91 -6.06 20.15
C ASN A 140 -17.62 -6.36 21.47
N TYR A 141 -16.83 -6.54 22.53
CA TYR A 141 -17.39 -6.89 23.84
C TYR A 141 -18.01 -5.70 24.58
N TYR A 142 -17.55 -4.47 24.32
CA TYR A 142 -17.87 -3.31 25.16
C TYR A 142 -18.57 -2.16 24.42
N TYR A 143 -18.44 -2.06 23.10
CA TYR A 143 -18.89 -0.89 22.35
C TYR A 143 -19.50 -1.26 21.00
N SER A 144 -20.40 -0.42 20.49
CA SER A 144 -20.98 -0.61 19.16
C SER A 144 -20.00 -0.35 18.01
N TYR A 145 -18.72 -0.01 18.24
CA TYR A 145 -17.78 0.34 17.17
C TYR A 145 -16.41 -0.31 17.34
N SER A 146 -15.86 -0.82 16.23
CA SER A 146 -14.52 -1.41 16.13
C SER A 146 -13.65 -0.67 15.11
N TYR A 147 -12.43 -0.30 15.48
CA TYR A 147 -11.54 0.55 14.65
C TYR A 147 -10.27 -0.16 14.24
N ALA A 148 -10.16 -0.52 12.96
CA ALA A 148 -8.93 -1.10 12.43
C ALA A 148 -7.81 -0.06 12.38
N ILE A 149 -8.11 1.12 11.84
CA ILE A 149 -7.20 2.26 11.85
C ILE A 149 -7.97 3.56 12.02
N ASN A 150 -7.40 4.47 12.77
CA ASN A 150 -7.80 5.86 12.87
C ASN A 150 -6.56 6.75 12.69
N ILE A 151 -6.63 7.66 11.73
CA ILE A 151 -5.63 8.72 11.56
C ILE A 151 -6.23 9.99 12.15
N GLY A 152 -5.52 10.60 13.10
CA GLY A 152 -5.96 11.79 13.78
C GLY A 152 -5.62 11.80 15.27
N ASN A 153 -5.77 12.97 15.88
CA ASN A 153 -5.41 13.24 17.28
C ASN A 153 -6.63 13.26 18.22
N GLY A 154 -7.75 12.70 17.77
CA GLY A 154 -8.99 12.69 18.54
C GLY A 154 -9.75 14.01 18.59
N ASN A 155 -9.20 15.09 18.02
CA ASN A 155 -9.99 16.25 17.69
C ASN A 155 -10.98 15.90 16.58
N VAL A 156 -12.27 16.04 16.85
CA VAL A 156 -13.38 15.73 15.93
C VAL A 156 -13.25 16.37 14.55
N ARG A 157 -12.32 17.31 14.32
CA ARG A 157 -12.07 18.02 13.05
C ARG A 157 -10.92 17.46 12.21
N SER A 158 -10.23 16.43 12.71
CA SER A 158 -8.97 15.97 12.13
C SER A 158 -8.81 14.46 12.23
N ASN A 159 -9.91 13.73 11.99
CA ASN A 159 -9.91 12.27 12.03
C ASN A 159 -10.47 11.65 10.76
N VAL A 160 -9.94 10.48 10.43
CA VAL A 160 -10.48 9.54 9.45
C VAL A 160 -10.24 8.11 9.95
N SER A 161 -11.05 7.16 9.53
CA SER A 161 -10.93 5.78 10.00
C SER A 161 -11.37 4.73 8.97
N ILE A 162 -10.86 3.51 9.14
CA ILE A 162 -11.54 2.30 8.71
C ILE A 162 -12.07 1.63 9.98
N SER A 163 -13.39 1.57 10.10
CA SER A 163 -14.09 1.02 11.25
C SER A 163 -15.38 0.32 10.84
N ARG A 164 -15.95 -0.39 11.81
CA ARG A 164 -17.22 -1.09 11.72
C ARG A 164 -18.13 -0.63 12.85
N GLU A 165 -19.41 -0.52 12.55
CA GLU A 165 -20.49 -0.46 13.54
C GLU A 165 -21.11 -1.85 13.73
N ASP A 166 -21.25 -2.26 14.97
CA ASP A 166 -21.67 -3.60 15.36
C ASP A 166 -23.17 -3.80 15.28
N ASP A 167 -23.96 -2.76 15.60
CA ASP A 167 -25.43 -2.81 15.66
C ASP A 167 -26.04 -3.10 14.27
N TYR A 168 -25.48 -2.50 13.22
CA TYR A 168 -25.90 -2.71 11.82
C TYR A 168 -24.97 -3.63 11.02
N SER A 169 -23.85 -4.07 11.59
CA SER A 169 -22.82 -4.83 10.87
C SER A 169 -22.38 -4.15 9.57
N SER A 170 -22.14 -2.84 9.63
CA SER A 170 -21.86 -1.99 8.48
C SER A 170 -20.49 -1.33 8.60
N TYR A 171 -19.97 -0.90 7.45
CA TYR A 171 -18.86 0.05 7.45
C TYR A 171 -19.27 1.34 8.15
N TYR A 172 -18.36 1.86 8.95
CA TYR A 172 -18.50 3.13 9.61
C TYR A 172 -17.16 3.86 9.50
N CYS A 173 -17.18 5.12 9.05
CA CYS A 173 -16.03 6.00 9.12
C CYS A 173 -16.38 7.21 9.95
N TRP A 174 -15.71 7.32 11.10
CA TRP A 174 -15.71 8.55 11.87
C TRP A 174 -14.79 9.58 11.20
N THR A 175 -15.35 10.75 10.88
CA THR A 175 -14.58 11.83 10.29
C THR A 175 -14.94 13.22 10.84
N GLY A 176 -14.12 14.19 10.46
CA GLY A 176 -14.12 15.55 10.97
C GLY A 176 -13.78 16.59 9.92
N GLY A 177 -14.71 17.47 9.60
CA GLY A 177 -14.47 18.62 8.73
C GLY A 177 -14.10 19.90 9.49
N SER A 178 -13.81 20.98 8.76
CA SER A 178 -13.68 22.33 9.33
C SER A 178 -15.06 22.86 9.77
N GLY A 179 -15.52 22.44 10.93
CA GLY A 179 -16.84 22.76 11.49
C GLY A 179 -17.01 22.20 12.91
N TYR A 180 -18.08 22.55 13.62
CA TYR A 180 -18.36 22.02 14.96
C TYR A 180 -19.19 20.71 14.93
N SER A 181 -19.34 20.07 13.77
CA SER A 181 -20.16 18.87 13.57
C SER A 181 -19.34 17.58 13.59
N TYR A 182 -19.87 16.54 14.24
CA TYR A 182 -19.46 15.15 14.04
C TYR A 182 -20.09 14.66 12.75
N GLU A 183 -19.29 14.05 11.89
CA GLU A 183 -19.76 13.57 10.59
C GLU A 183 -19.33 12.11 10.38
N PHE A 184 -20.24 11.31 9.86
CA PHE A 184 -20.10 9.86 9.74
C PHE A 184 -20.40 9.45 8.32
N TYR A 185 -19.59 8.57 7.76
CA TYR A 185 -19.96 7.83 6.57
C TYR A 185 -20.36 6.43 6.99
N ASP A 186 -21.62 6.09 6.73
CA ASP A 186 -22.17 4.77 7.02
C ASP A 186 -22.40 4.02 5.72
N GLY A 187 -21.89 2.79 5.67
CA GLY A 187 -22.17 1.85 4.59
C GLY A 187 -23.52 1.15 4.77
N PRO A 188 -23.92 0.31 3.80
CA PRO A 188 -25.19 -0.42 3.88
C PRO A 188 -25.19 -1.36 5.09
N GLU A 189 -26.35 -1.57 5.70
CA GLU A 189 -26.51 -2.57 6.76
C GLU A 189 -26.05 -3.94 6.28
N ASN A 190 -25.41 -4.70 7.16
CA ASN A 190 -24.86 -6.04 6.90
C ASN A 190 -23.76 -6.11 5.82
N SER A 191 -23.21 -4.97 5.38
CA SER A 191 -22.10 -4.93 4.41
C SER A 191 -20.76 -5.45 4.96
N LEU A 192 -20.58 -5.43 6.29
CA LEU A 192 -19.40 -5.96 6.99
C LEU A 192 -19.83 -6.88 8.15
N PRO A 193 -20.28 -8.11 7.86
CA PRO A 193 -20.69 -9.05 8.90
C PRO A 193 -19.53 -9.50 9.78
N THR A 194 -19.83 -9.77 11.04
CA THR A 194 -18.87 -10.31 12.02
C THR A 194 -18.22 -11.59 11.52
N GLY A 195 -16.93 -11.74 11.77
CA GLY A 195 -16.17 -12.91 11.37
C GLY A 195 -15.88 -13.03 9.87
N SER A 196 -16.16 -12.01 9.07
CA SER A 196 -15.81 -11.98 7.65
C SER A 196 -14.57 -11.13 7.41
N THR A 197 -13.61 -11.68 6.67
CA THR A 197 -12.44 -10.94 6.21
C THR A 197 -12.79 -10.19 4.93
N ASN A 198 -12.51 -8.90 4.88
CA ASN A 198 -12.82 -8.05 3.72
C ASN A 198 -11.61 -7.20 3.33
N ILE A 199 -11.51 -6.90 2.04
CA ILE A 199 -10.73 -5.78 1.51
C ILE A 199 -11.62 -4.54 1.62
N ILE A 200 -11.22 -3.60 2.45
CA ILE A 200 -11.92 -2.33 2.65
C ILE A 200 -11.08 -1.23 2.03
N ASN A 201 -11.66 -0.50 1.08
CA ASN A 201 -11.00 0.59 0.39
C ASN A 201 -11.83 1.87 0.50
N ALA A 202 -11.23 2.87 1.15
CA ALA A 202 -11.78 4.18 1.41
C ALA A 202 -11.00 5.23 0.60
N VAL A 203 -11.67 5.86 -0.37
CA VAL A 203 -11.11 6.95 -1.18
C VAL A 203 -11.68 8.27 -0.69
N HIS A 204 -10.81 9.20 -0.30
CA HIS A 204 -11.19 10.56 0.08
C HIS A 204 -10.77 11.53 -1.01
N THR A 205 -11.72 12.31 -1.52
CA THR A 205 -11.51 13.27 -2.61
C THR A 205 -11.26 14.69 -2.09
N SER A 206 -10.75 15.57 -2.94
CA SER A 206 -10.45 16.97 -2.59
C SER A 206 -11.65 17.80 -2.11
N THR A 207 -12.87 17.35 -2.41
CA THR A 207 -14.12 18.04 -2.01
C THR A 207 -14.69 17.54 -0.69
N GLY A 208 -13.99 16.66 0.02
CA GLY A 208 -14.49 16.02 1.23
C GLY A 208 -15.32 14.76 0.95
N SER A 209 -15.71 14.51 -0.30
CA SER A 209 -16.44 13.29 -0.69
C SER A 209 -15.60 12.04 -0.44
N HIS A 210 -16.22 11.05 0.18
CA HIS A 210 -15.69 9.71 0.43
C HIS A 210 -16.31 8.73 -0.57
N GLN A 211 -15.58 7.67 -0.92
CA GLN A 211 -16.10 6.52 -1.66
C GLN A 211 -15.63 5.26 -0.96
N LEU A 212 -16.52 4.28 -0.85
CA LEU A 212 -16.25 3.00 -0.20
C LEU A 212 -16.34 1.86 -1.22
N PHE A 213 -15.34 0.98 -1.20
CA PHE A 213 -15.35 -0.28 -1.93
C PHE A 213 -15.09 -1.42 -0.96
N LEU A 214 -15.94 -2.45 -1.01
CA LEU A 214 -15.81 -3.66 -0.22
C LEU A 214 -15.60 -4.83 -1.18
N ASN A 215 -14.44 -5.49 -1.09
CA ASN A 215 -14.05 -6.57 -2.00
C ASN A 215 -14.21 -6.17 -3.48
N GLY A 216 -13.79 -4.94 -3.83
CA GLY A 216 -13.93 -4.35 -5.17
C GLY A 216 -15.33 -3.82 -5.50
N ILE A 217 -16.36 -4.09 -4.69
CA ILE A 217 -17.73 -3.62 -4.94
C ILE A 217 -17.93 -2.22 -4.39
N THR A 218 -18.31 -1.28 -5.26
CA THR A 218 -18.73 0.08 -4.85
C THR A 218 -19.92 0.00 -3.90
N GLN A 219 -19.81 0.64 -2.74
CA GLN A 219 -20.88 0.73 -1.77
C GLN A 219 -21.58 2.07 -1.82
N ALA A 220 -22.89 2.07 -1.59
CA ALA A 220 -23.62 3.28 -1.25
C ALA A 220 -23.25 3.66 0.19
N ILE A 221 -22.90 4.92 0.40
CA ILE A 221 -22.58 5.48 1.71
C ILE A 221 -23.40 6.74 1.91
N SER A 222 -23.80 7.00 3.15
CA SER A 222 -24.41 8.29 3.51
C SER A 222 -23.31 9.37 3.47
N PRO A 223 -23.37 10.38 2.59
CA PRO A 223 -22.33 11.40 2.52
C PRO A 223 -22.60 12.53 3.51
N PRO A 224 -21.71 12.76 4.49
CA PRO A 224 -21.67 13.98 5.26
C PRO A 224 -21.38 15.22 4.41
N SER A 225 -21.75 16.37 4.97
CA SER A 225 -21.60 17.69 4.34
C SER A 225 -20.22 18.30 4.66
N ILE A 226 -19.15 17.50 4.58
CA ILE A 226 -17.80 17.95 4.88
C ILE A 226 -17.12 18.58 3.67
N GLY A 227 -16.36 19.66 3.90
CA GLY A 227 -15.37 20.17 2.95
C GLY A 227 -14.09 19.32 2.93
N SER A 228 -13.00 19.88 2.39
CA SER A 228 -11.70 19.20 2.31
C SER A 228 -11.22 18.68 3.69
N LEU A 229 -10.91 17.39 3.76
CA LEU A 229 -10.47 16.70 4.97
C LEU A 229 -8.99 16.95 5.25
N ASN A 230 -8.69 17.31 6.50
CA ASN A 230 -7.32 17.52 6.98
C ASN A 230 -7.18 16.84 8.34
N CYS A 231 -6.42 15.76 8.39
CA CYS A 231 -6.18 14.98 9.59
C CYS A 231 -4.76 15.20 10.09
N SER A 232 -4.57 15.22 11.40
CA SER A 232 -3.22 15.26 11.96
C SER A 232 -2.46 13.97 11.66
N ALA A 233 -1.13 14.02 11.67
CA ALA A 233 -0.25 12.87 11.37
C ALA A 233 -0.42 11.61 12.26
N THR A 234 -1.12 11.67 13.40
CA THR A 234 -1.15 10.58 14.39
C THR A 234 -1.84 9.32 13.88
N ILE A 235 -1.17 8.17 13.98
CA ILE A 235 -1.69 6.85 13.60
C ILE A 235 -2.15 6.10 14.87
N ASN A 236 -3.36 5.56 14.83
CA ASN A 236 -3.91 4.66 15.84
C ASN A 236 -4.43 3.39 15.16
N VAL A 237 -3.73 2.26 15.33
CA VAL A 237 -4.16 0.95 14.82
C VAL A 237 -4.84 0.18 15.94
N GLY A 238 -6.01 -0.40 15.68
CA GLY A 238 -6.79 -1.18 16.64
C GLY A 238 -7.60 -0.35 17.64
N ARG A 239 -7.68 0.98 17.48
CA ARG A 239 -8.52 1.84 18.33
C ARG A 239 -8.92 3.15 17.65
N LYS A 240 -9.99 3.75 18.15
CA LYS A 240 -10.26 5.18 18.05
C LYS A 240 -9.41 5.93 19.08
N TRP A 241 -8.78 7.03 18.69
CA TRP A 241 -8.29 8.01 19.67
C TRP A 241 -9.23 9.21 19.68
N ASP A 242 -9.72 9.62 20.84
CA ASP A 242 -10.63 10.76 21.01
C ASP A 242 -10.09 11.83 21.99
N GLY A 243 -8.79 11.74 22.31
CA GLY A 243 -8.16 12.63 23.29
C GLY A 243 -8.58 12.38 24.75
N SER A 244 -9.39 11.35 25.02
CA SER A 244 -9.85 10.98 26.35
C SER A 244 -9.70 9.46 26.63
N SER A 245 -10.00 9.03 27.85
CA SER A 245 -9.77 7.65 28.34
C SER A 245 -10.76 6.60 27.81
N GLY A 246 -11.73 6.99 26.98
CA GLY A 246 -12.77 6.12 26.42
C GLY A 246 -12.55 5.77 24.95
N SER A 247 -11.52 4.98 24.62
CA SER A 247 -11.31 4.52 23.25
C SER A 247 -12.21 3.34 22.90
N ASN A 248 -12.78 3.36 21.69
CA ASN A 248 -13.35 2.17 21.06
C ASN A 248 -12.19 1.36 20.52
N TYR A 249 -12.09 0.07 20.88
CA TYR A 249 -11.01 -0.81 20.46
C TYR A 249 -11.51 -1.81 19.44
N MET A 250 -10.65 -2.28 18.55
CA MET A 250 -10.99 -3.36 17.63
C MET A 250 -11.05 -4.70 18.35
N GLU A 251 -12.06 -5.49 18.02
CA GLU A 251 -12.03 -6.94 18.16
C GLU A 251 -11.85 -7.58 16.78
N GLY A 252 -10.78 -8.34 16.56
CA GLY A 252 -10.55 -9.04 15.30
C GLY A 252 -9.12 -9.02 14.79
N ASN A 253 -8.95 -9.19 13.47
CA ASN A 253 -7.64 -9.33 12.82
C ASN A 253 -7.41 -8.23 11.79
N ILE A 254 -6.17 -7.75 11.71
CA ILE A 254 -5.67 -6.91 10.63
C ILE A 254 -4.52 -7.65 9.95
N SER A 255 -4.58 -7.81 8.63
CA SER A 255 -3.54 -8.48 7.84
C SER A 255 -2.65 -7.47 7.13
N GLU A 256 -3.24 -6.40 6.59
CA GLU A 256 -2.53 -5.35 5.87
C GLU A 256 -3.26 -4.00 5.98
N ILE A 257 -2.50 -2.91 6.05
CA ILE A 257 -2.98 -1.52 5.96
C ILE A 257 -2.08 -0.76 4.99
N ILE A 258 -2.70 -0.01 4.08
CA ILE A 258 -2.04 0.79 3.06
C ILE A 258 -2.63 2.19 3.08
N ILE A 259 -1.78 3.22 3.07
CA ILE A 259 -2.21 4.61 2.87
C ILE A 259 -1.44 5.23 1.72
N TYR A 260 -2.19 5.83 0.78
CA TYR A 260 -1.66 6.72 -0.24
C TYR A 260 -2.06 8.16 0.04
N ASN A 261 -1.12 9.11 -0.09
CA ASN A 261 -1.37 10.56 0.05
C ASN A 261 -2.02 11.21 -1.19
N ARG A 262 -2.68 10.38 -2.01
CA ARG A 262 -3.39 10.77 -3.21
C ARG A 262 -4.59 9.85 -3.41
N GLN A 263 -5.53 10.29 -4.22
CA GLN A 263 -6.54 9.41 -4.78
C GLN A 263 -5.89 8.47 -5.79
N LEU A 264 -6.07 7.16 -5.62
CA LEU A 264 -5.76 6.19 -6.67
C LEU A 264 -6.77 6.33 -7.81
N ASN A 265 -6.30 6.23 -9.05
CA ASN A 265 -7.18 6.14 -10.20
C ASN A 265 -7.83 4.74 -10.29
N ILE A 266 -8.78 4.55 -11.20
CA ILE A 266 -9.55 3.28 -11.27
C ILE A 266 -8.61 2.09 -11.56
N ALA A 267 -7.70 2.21 -12.52
CA ALA A 267 -6.79 1.12 -12.88
C ALA A 267 -5.83 0.76 -11.75
N GLU A 268 -5.23 1.77 -11.11
CA GLU A 268 -4.36 1.60 -9.94
C GLU A 268 -5.10 0.89 -8.80
N ARG A 269 -6.35 1.30 -8.52
CA ARG A 269 -7.17 0.67 -7.49
C ARG A 269 -7.41 -0.81 -7.80
N PHE A 270 -7.84 -1.14 -9.02
CA PHE A 270 -8.10 -2.54 -9.40
C PHE A 270 -6.83 -3.39 -9.25
N ILE A 271 -5.66 -2.85 -9.58
CA ILE A 271 -4.38 -3.56 -9.41
C ILE A 271 -4.07 -3.82 -7.93
N VAL A 272 -4.24 -2.83 -7.04
CA VAL A 272 -4.03 -3.03 -5.59
C VAL A 272 -5.06 -4.01 -5.01
N GLU A 273 -6.31 -3.95 -5.45
CA GLU A 273 -7.37 -4.88 -5.02
C GLU A 273 -7.07 -6.32 -5.45
N ASN A 274 -6.59 -6.54 -6.68
CA ASN A 274 -6.12 -7.86 -7.14
C ASN A 274 -4.90 -8.34 -6.34
N TYR A 275 -3.95 -7.46 -6.02
CA TYR A 275 -2.81 -7.80 -5.17
C TYR A 275 -3.24 -8.30 -3.78
N LEU A 276 -4.14 -7.57 -3.12
CA LEU A 276 -4.67 -7.96 -1.80
C LEU A 276 -5.52 -9.23 -1.89
N ALA A 277 -6.37 -9.34 -2.90
CA ALA A 277 -7.22 -10.50 -3.14
C ALA A 277 -6.39 -11.77 -3.33
N SER A 278 -5.39 -11.70 -4.21
CA SER A 278 -4.50 -12.82 -4.49
C SER A 278 -3.68 -13.22 -3.27
N LYS A 279 -3.03 -12.26 -2.60
CA LYS A 279 -2.21 -12.52 -1.41
C LYS A 279 -3.01 -13.22 -0.32
N TYR A 280 -4.21 -12.73 -0.04
CA TYR A 280 -5.02 -13.20 1.09
C TYR A 280 -6.10 -14.22 0.72
N GLY A 281 -6.15 -14.70 -0.52
CA GLY A 281 -7.12 -15.69 -0.99
C GLY A 281 -8.56 -15.21 -0.87
N LEU A 282 -8.81 -13.92 -1.12
CA LEU A 282 -10.13 -13.31 -1.04
C LEU A 282 -10.73 -13.18 -2.44
N SER A 283 -12.03 -13.44 -2.59
CA SER A 283 -12.69 -13.28 -3.89
C SER A 283 -13.14 -11.84 -4.11
N ILE A 284 -12.76 -11.28 -5.25
CA ILE A 284 -13.31 -10.03 -5.79
C ILE A 284 -14.07 -10.25 -7.10
N SER A 285 -14.35 -11.50 -7.48
CA SER A 285 -14.99 -11.87 -8.75
C SER A 285 -16.30 -11.12 -9.05
N ALA A 286 -17.09 -10.82 -8.01
CA ALA A 286 -18.34 -10.08 -8.15
C ALA A 286 -18.15 -8.62 -8.61
N SER A 287 -16.94 -8.07 -8.52
CA SER A 287 -16.62 -6.69 -8.91
C SER A 287 -16.41 -6.50 -10.41
N GLY A 288 -16.26 -7.60 -11.16
CA GLY A 288 -16.00 -7.58 -12.59
C GLY A 288 -14.54 -7.26 -12.96
N HIS A 289 -13.65 -7.06 -11.99
CA HIS A 289 -12.24 -6.74 -12.22
C HIS A 289 -11.27 -7.70 -11.49
N ASP A 290 -11.66 -8.95 -11.34
CA ASP A 290 -10.76 -10.03 -10.91
C ASP A 290 -9.92 -10.51 -12.11
N PHE A 291 -8.76 -9.90 -12.28
CA PHE A 291 -7.91 -10.05 -13.46
C PHE A 291 -6.79 -11.06 -13.26
N TYR A 292 -6.39 -11.36 -12.01
CA TYR A 292 -5.24 -12.22 -11.73
C TYR A 292 -5.61 -13.69 -11.50
N LYS A 293 -5.57 -14.47 -12.59
CA LYS A 293 -5.96 -15.90 -12.58
C LYS A 293 -4.96 -16.87 -11.93
N TYR A 294 -3.77 -16.40 -11.54
CA TYR A 294 -2.71 -17.25 -10.97
C TYR A 294 -2.61 -17.15 -9.44
N ASP A 295 -3.65 -16.61 -8.79
CA ASP A 295 -3.76 -16.43 -7.36
C ASP A 295 -3.61 -17.71 -6.53
N ALA A 296 -3.92 -18.89 -7.08
CA ALA A 296 -3.75 -20.15 -6.37
C ALA A 296 -2.28 -20.59 -6.19
N THR A 297 -1.35 -20.08 -7.00
CA THR A 297 0.03 -20.59 -7.05
C THR A 297 1.11 -19.49 -7.09
N HIS A 298 0.77 -18.28 -7.53
CA HIS A 298 1.71 -17.18 -7.75
C HIS A 298 1.26 -15.89 -7.05
N TYR A 299 0.77 -16.00 -5.82
CA TYR A 299 0.16 -14.90 -5.07
C TYR A 299 1.16 -13.98 -4.36
N TYR A 300 2.46 -14.21 -4.50
CA TYR A 300 3.48 -13.36 -3.87
C TYR A 300 3.82 -12.16 -4.76
N ASP A 301 3.86 -10.99 -4.11
CA ASP A 301 4.22 -9.68 -4.67
C ASP A 301 3.59 -9.40 -6.03
N VAL A 302 2.30 -9.73 -6.16
CA VAL A 302 1.50 -9.45 -7.36
C VAL A 302 1.57 -7.96 -7.68
N ALA A 303 1.92 -7.63 -8.91
CA ALA A 303 1.96 -6.27 -9.44
C ALA A 303 1.33 -6.22 -10.83
N GLY A 304 0.99 -5.03 -11.32
CA GLY A 304 0.37 -4.94 -12.63
C GLY A 304 0.36 -3.57 -13.31
N ILE A 305 0.17 -3.60 -14.62
CA ILE A 305 -0.13 -2.45 -15.46
C ILE A 305 -1.53 -2.62 -16.05
N GLY A 306 -2.19 -1.52 -16.38
CA GLY A 306 -3.49 -1.55 -17.02
C GLY A 306 -4.09 -0.18 -17.33
N MET A 307 -5.19 -0.16 -18.05
CA MET A 307 -5.87 1.07 -18.48
C MET A 307 -7.38 0.87 -18.52
N GLU A 308 -8.12 1.82 -17.95
CA GLU A 308 -9.59 1.94 -18.14
C GLU A 308 -9.91 3.08 -19.11
N ASP A 309 -9.12 4.16 -19.03
CA ASP A 309 -9.08 5.28 -19.97
C ASP A 309 -7.76 6.05 -19.80
N ALA A 310 -7.55 7.10 -20.61
CA ALA A 310 -6.32 7.89 -20.58
C ALA A 310 -5.98 8.55 -19.23
N SER A 311 -6.98 8.82 -18.38
CA SER A 311 -6.81 9.37 -17.03
C SER A 311 -6.78 8.31 -15.93
N ASN A 312 -7.21 7.09 -16.24
CA ASN A 312 -7.27 5.94 -15.35
C ASN A 312 -6.37 4.83 -15.88
N SER A 313 -5.05 5.03 -15.76
CA SER A 313 -4.05 4.08 -16.24
C SER A 313 -2.88 3.92 -15.28
N ASN A 314 -2.22 2.78 -15.36
CA ASN A 314 -0.90 2.54 -14.78
C ASN A 314 -0.03 1.80 -15.81
N VAL A 315 1.06 2.42 -16.25
CA VAL A 315 1.90 1.92 -17.35
C VAL A 315 3.25 1.36 -16.89
N GLU A 316 3.47 1.31 -15.58
CA GLU A 316 4.68 0.80 -14.97
C GLU A 316 4.39 0.18 -13.60
N ALA A 317 5.04 -0.94 -13.29
CA ALA A 317 4.89 -1.62 -12.02
C ALA A 317 6.12 -2.48 -11.72
N MET A 318 6.45 -2.65 -10.44
CA MET A 318 7.56 -3.49 -10.01
C MET A 318 7.10 -4.54 -8.99
N SER A 319 7.36 -5.81 -9.29
CA SER A 319 7.11 -6.94 -8.39
C SER A 319 8.38 -7.31 -7.60
N SER A 320 8.23 -7.49 -6.28
CA SER A 320 9.29 -7.88 -5.34
C SER A 320 10.58 -7.04 -5.41
N LYS A 321 10.51 -5.79 -5.92
CA LYS A 321 11.68 -4.95 -6.20
C LYS A 321 12.70 -5.61 -7.16
N ILE A 322 12.26 -6.56 -7.99
CA ILE A 322 13.10 -7.34 -8.92
C ILE A 322 12.62 -7.17 -10.35
N LEU A 323 11.40 -7.58 -10.67
CA LEU A 323 10.86 -7.54 -12.02
C LEU A 323 10.08 -6.24 -12.21
N GLN A 324 10.57 -5.38 -13.12
CA GLN A 324 9.87 -4.18 -13.53
C GLN A 324 9.29 -4.36 -14.94
N ILE A 325 8.01 -4.05 -15.09
CA ILE A 325 7.38 -3.78 -16.38
C ILE A 325 7.16 -2.27 -16.45
N GLY A 326 7.48 -1.64 -17.58
CA GLY A 326 7.35 -0.19 -17.70
C GLY A 326 7.30 0.27 -19.15
N SER A 327 6.91 1.53 -19.35
CA SER A 327 6.79 2.16 -20.66
C SER A 327 5.77 1.48 -21.59
N ALA A 328 4.70 0.91 -21.03
CA ALA A 328 3.60 0.39 -21.84
C ALA A 328 2.94 1.54 -22.63
N SER A 329 2.85 1.39 -23.95
CA SER A 329 2.44 2.46 -24.87
C SER A 329 1.26 2.08 -25.79
N SER A 330 0.73 0.86 -25.65
CA SER A 330 -0.32 0.29 -26.49
C SER A 330 -1.38 -0.46 -25.68
N LEU A 331 -1.59 -0.05 -24.42
CA LEU A 331 -2.74 -0.53 -23.64
C LEU A 331 -4.01 0.13 -24.18
N ASP A 332 -5.00 -0.68 -24.52
CA ASP A 332 -6.37 -0.23 -24.79
C ASP A 332 -7.19 -0.18 -23.49
N ASN A 333 -8.37 0.42 -23.54
CA ASN A 333 -9.30 0.43 -22.41
C ASN A 333 -9.74 -1.01 -22.07
N GLY A 334 -9.59 -1.40 -20.80
CA GLY A 334 -9.85 -2.74 -20.30
C GLY A 334 -8.64 -3.68 -20.34
N ASP A 335 -7.49 -3.24 -20.86
CA ASP A 335 -6.28 -4.06 -20.86
C ASP A 335 -5.62 -4.07 -19.49
N TYR A 336 -5.28 -5.28 -19.02
CA TYR A 336 -4.57 -5.52 -17.78
C TYR A 336 -3.52 -6.62 -17.95
N LEU A 337 -2.34 -6.39 -17.39
CA LEU A 337 -1.30 -7.40 -17.22
C LEU A 337 -0.88 -7.42 -15.75
N LEU A 338 -1.18 -8.51 -15.06
CA LEU A 338 -0.77 -8.74 -13.67
C LEU A 338 0.19 -9.92 -13.60
N PHE A 339 1.18 -9.82 -12.73
CA PHE A 339 2.28 -10.77 -12.60
C PHE A 339 2.67 -10.91 -11.12
N GLY A 340 2.89 -12.14 -10.69
CA GLY A 340 3.37 -12.50 -9.35
C GLY A 340 4.21 -13.78 -9.41
N HIS A 341 4.60 -14.32 -8.25
CA HIS A 341 5.51 -15.47 -8.18
C HIS A 341 5.17 -16.43 -7.03
N GLN A 342 5.83 -17.59 -6.99
CA GLN A 342 5.59 -18.63 -5.97
C GLN A 342 6.52 -18.52 -4.74
N ASN A 343 7.05 -17.33 -4.45
CA ASN A 343 8.10 -17.12 -3.42
C ASN A 343 9.36 -18.00 -3.58
N GLY A 344 9.64 -18.48 -4.79
CA GLY A 344 10.87 -19.22 -5.09
C GLY A 344 12.10 -18.31 -5.03
N SER A 345 13.21 -18.83 -4.50
CA SER A 345 14.48 -18.09 -4.47
C SER A 345 14.91 -17.66 -5.87
N ILE A 346 15.36 -16.41 -6.02
CA ILE A 346 15.92 -15.88 -7.28
C ILE A 346 17.10 -16.74 -7.75
N SER A 347 17.87 -17.32 -6.82
CA SER A 347 18.98 -18.22 -7.15
C SER A 347 18.55 -19.51 -7.86
N ALA A 348 17.25 -19.84 -7.84
CA ALA A 348 16.67 -21.01 -8.50
C ALA A 348 15.97 -20.67 -9.82
N TRP A 349 16.00 -19.41 -10.27
CA TRP A 349 15.38 -19.02 -11.54
C TRP A 349 16.13 -19.66 -12.71
N THR A 350 15.38 -20.14 -13.69
CA THR A 350 15.91 -20.77 -14.91
C THR A 350 15.31 -20.08 -16.13
N ASN A 351 15.87 -20.34 -17.32
CA ASN A 351 15.29 -19.85 -18.58
C ASN A 351 14.05 -20.67 -19.02
N LEU A 352 13.51 -21.54 -18.17
CA LEU A 352 12.29 -22.29 -18.47
C LEU A 352 11.11 -21.32 -18.52
N ASN A 353 10.34 -21.36 -19.61
CA ASN A 353 9.17 -20.49 -19.86
C ASN A 353 9.47 -18.98 -19.97
N THR A 354 10.73 -18.57 -20.19
CA THR A 354 11.01 -17.19 -20.60
C THR A 354 10.51 -16.97 -22.04
N PRO A 355 9.88 -15.83 -22.38
CA PRO A 355 9.49 -15.52 -23.75
C PRO A 355 10.65 -15.74 -24.72
N SER A 356 10.40 -16.41 -25.85
CA SER A 356 11.40 -16.55 -26.90
C SER A 356 11.74 -15.16 -27.46
N THR A 357 13.03 -14.86 -27.55
CA THR A 357 13.55 -13.63 -28.16
C THR A 357 13.17 -13.48 -29.61
#